data_AF-A0A0P0LHI1-F1
#
_entry.id   AF-A0A0P0LHI1-F1
#
_cell.length_a   1.000
_cell.length_b   1.000
_cell.length_c   1.000
_cell.angle_alpha   90.00
_cell.angle_beta   90.00
_cell.angle_gamma   90.00
#
_symmetry.space_group_name_H-M   'P 1'
#
loop_
_entity.id
_entity.type
_entity.pdbx_description
1 polymer ?
#
loop_
_entity_poly.entity_id
_entity_poly.type
_entity_poly.pdbx_seq_one_letter_code
_entity_poly.pdbx_strand_id
1 'polypeptide(L)'
;MPATQSAHRVRTGVSGKRAINLSLSNDVLEAAKHLAINISQVCDSHLREVVRREQERKWREDHADFISAYNATIEAEGLPLDEWRSF
;
A
#
# COMPACT_ATOMS: atom_id res chain seq x y z
N MET A 1 2.69 -11.77 31.54
CA MET A 1 1.93 -11.21 30.40
C MET A 1 2.81 -11.25 29.17
N PRO A 2 2.60 -12.13 28.17
CA PRO A 2 3.37 -12.04 26.93
C PRO A 2 2.52 -11.33 25.87
N ALA A 3 2.91 -10.13 25.47
CA ALA A 3 2.45 -9.52 24.23
C ALA A 3 3.31 -10.10 23.10
N THR A 4 2.70 -10.98 22.33
CA THR A 4 3.22 -11.60 21.11
C THR A 4 3.51 -10.51 20.08
N GLN A 5 4.78 -10.13 19.91
CA GLN A 5 5.19 -9.34 18.75
C GLN A 5 5.13 -10.25 17.53
N SER A 6 4.09 -10.04 16.73
CA SER A 6 3.94 -10.61 15.39
C SER A 6 5.07 -10.06 14.52
N ALA A 7 6.15 -10.83 14.41
CA ALA A 7 7.23 -10.54 13.48
C ALA A 7 6.64 -10.53 12.06
N HIS A 8 6.51 -9.34 11.49
CA HIS A 8 6.10 -9.15 10.10
C HIS A 8 7.19 -9.74 9.21
N ARG A 9 7.06 -11.03 8.92
CA ARG A 9 7.97 -11.76 8.04
C ARG A 9 7.77 -11.21 6.63
N VAL A 10 8.58 -10.23 6.25
CA VAL A 10 8.72 -9.79 4.86
C VAL A 10 9.20 -11.01 4.07
N ARG A 11 8.25 -11.69 3.41
CA ARG A 11 8.56 -12.75 2.47
C ARG A 11 9.21 -12.07 1.26
N THR A 12 10.53 -12.13 1.19
CA THR A 12 11.28 -11.93 -0.05
C THR A 12 10.93 -13.09 -1.00
N GLY A 13 9.76 -13.00 -1.63
CA GLY A 13 9.33 -13.93 -2.65
C GLY A 13 9.99 -13.58 -3.98
N VAL A 14 10.64 -14.59 -4.57
CA VAL A 14 11.15 -14.69 -5.96
C VAL A 14 10.66 -13.56 -6.87
N SER A 15 11.60 -12.82 -7.46
CA SER A 15 11.43 -11.68 -8.38
C SER A 15 10.79 -12.01 -9.75
N GLY A 16 9.94 -13.03 -9.80
CA GLY A 16 9.29 -13.53 -11.01
C GLY A 16 7.81 -13.19 -11.09
N LYS A 17 7.33 -12.83 -12.28
CA LYS A 17 5.89 -12.74 -12.58
C LYS A 17 5.30 -14.15 -12.53
N ARG A 18 4.29 -14.37 -11.71
CA ARG A 18 3.51 -15.62 -11.72
C ARG A 18 2.35 -15.48 -12.69
N ALA A 19 2.27 -16.36 -13.69
CA ALA A 19 1.10 -16.43 -14.55
C ALA A 19 -0.12 -16.90 -13.74
N ILE A 20 -1.23 -16.19 -13.90
CA ILE A 20 -2.52 -16.50 -13.27
C ILE A 20 -3.58 -16.61 -14.35
N ASN A 21 -4.53 -17.54 -14.19
CA ASN A 21 -5.71 -17.61 -15.05
C ASN A 21 -6.75 -16.62 -14.49
N LEU A 22 -7.15 -15.65 -15.32
CA LEU A 22 -8.15 -14.65 -14.98
C LEU A 22 -9.22 -14.63 -16.06
N SER A 23 -10.49 -14.56 -15.66
CA SER A 23 -11.61 -14.38 -16.57
C SER A 23 -11.98 -12.89 -16.63
N LEU A 24 -12.01 -12.33 -17.85
CA LEU A 24 -12.42 -10.96 -18.14
C LEU A 24 -13.53 -10.97 -19.20
N SER A 25 -14.27 -9.88 -19.31
CA SER A 25 -15.35 -9.75 -20.29
C SER A 25 -14.82 -9.87 -21.72
N ASN A 26 -15.52 -10.65 -22.54
CA ASN A 26 -15.06 -10.99 -23.89
C ASN A 26 -14.96 -9.76 -24.81
N ASP A 27 -15.91 -8.83 -24.68
CA ASP A 27 -15.93 -7.55 -25.38
C ASP A 27 -14.67 -6.70 -25.09
N VAL A 28 -14.26 -6.62 -23.83
CA VAL A 28 -13.07 -5.89 -23.42
C VAL A 28 -11.79 -6.55 -23.94
N LEU A 29 -11.72 -7.88 -23.92
CA LEU A 29 -10.57 -8.62 -24.45
C LEU A 29 -10.44 -8.45 -25.96
N GLU A 30 -11.54 -8.53 -26.71
CA GLU A 30 -11.54 -8.32 -28.15
C GLU A 30 -11.18 -6.87 -28.51
N ALA A 31 -11.74 -5.89 -27.81
CA ALA A 31 -11.37 -4.48 -27.99
C ALA A 31 -9.88 -4.25 -27.68
N ALA A 32 -9.35 -4.82 -26.59
CA ALA A 32 -7.96 -4.69 -26.22
C ALA A 32 -7.02 -5.33 -27.25
N LYS A 33 -7.37 -6.49 -27.81
CA LYS A 33 -6.63 -7.12 -28.92
C LYS A 33 -6.63 -6.23 -30.16
N HIS A 34 -7.78 -5.69 -30.54
CA HIS A 34 -7.91 -4.82 -31.71
C HIS A 34 -7.11 -3.52 -31.56
N LEU A 35 -6.95 -3.04 -30.33
CA LEU A 35 -6.14 -1.87 -29.98
C LEU A 35 -4.67 -2.20 -29.67
N ALA A 36 -4.25 -3.46 -29.83
CA ALA A 36 -2.90 -3.95 -29.50
C ALA A 36 -2.46 -3.63 -28.05
N ILE A 37 -3.40 -3.61 -27.11
CA ILE A 37 -3.14 -3.33 -25.69
C ILE A 37 -2.53 -4.55 -25.02
N ASN A 38 -1.45 -4.34 -24.26
CA ASN A 38 -0.86 -5.37 -23.43
C ASN A 38 -1.68 -5.57 -22.14
N ILE A 39 -2.69 -6.43 -22.22
CA ILE A 39 -3.63 -6.72 -21.11
C ILE A 39 -2.87 -7.11 -19.83
N SER A 40 -1.87 -7.98 -19.94
CA SER A 40 -1.08 -8.44 -18.79
C SER A 40 -0.37 -7.29 -18.07
N GLN A 41 0.21 -6.35 -18.82
CA GLN A 41 0.88 -5.18 -18.24
C GLN A 41 -0.10 -4.21 -17.59
N VAL A 42 -1.24 -3.96 -18.24
CA VAL A 42 -2.30 -3.07 -17.69
C VAL A 42 -2.86 -3.67 -16.40
N CYS A 43 -3.19 -4.96 -16.40
CA CYS A 43 -3.67 -5.65 -15.21
C CYS A 43 -2.65 -5.63 -14.07
N ASP A 44 -1.38 -5.93 -14.34
CA ASP A 44 -0.32 -5.89 -13.32
C ASP A 44 -0.16 -4.48 -12.73
N SER A 45 -0.15 -3.45 -13.58
CA SER A 45 0.01 -2.06 -13.13
C SER A 45 -1.18 -1.60 -12.27
N HIS A 46 -2.40 -1.86 -12.74
CA HIS A 46 -3.60 -1.50 -12.00
C HIS A 46 -3.71 -2.27 -10.66
N LEU A 47 -3.41 -3.56 -10.67
CA LEU A 47 -3.45 -4.38 -9.47
C LEU A 47 -2.42 -3.90 -8.44
N ARG A 48 -1.20 -3.50 -8.86
CA ARG A 48 -0.21 -2.89 -7.96
C ARG A 48 -0.72 -1.62 -7.31
N GLU A 49 -1.38 -0.75 -8.06
CA GLU A 49 -1.95 0.49 -7.53
C GLU A 49 -3.05 0.23 -6.51
N VAL A 50 -3.98 -0.68 -6.82
CA VAL A 50 -5.06 -1.08 -5.89
C VAL A 50 -4.47 -1.68 -4.62
N VAL A 51 -3.52 -2.60 -4.74
CA VAL A 51 -2.84 -3.23 -3.60
C VAL A 51 -2.08 -2.20 -2.76
N ARG A 52 -1.44 -1.20 -3.38
CA ARG A 52 -0.78 -0.11 -2.67
C ARG A 52 -1.79 0.73 -1.87
N ARG A 53 -2.89 1.13 -2.49
CA ARG A 53 -3.95 1.91 -1.84
C ARG A 53 -4.58 1.18 -0.66
N GLU A 54 -4.83 -0.12 -0.80
CA GLU A 54 -5.38 -0.94 0.29
C GLU A 54 -4.38 -1.10 1.44
N GLN A 55 -3.09 -1.24 1.16
CA GLN A 55 -2.06 -1.26 2.19
C GLN A 55 -1.97 0.09 2.91
N GLU A 56 -2.00 1.21 2.17
CA GLU A 56 -2.01 2.56 2.76
C GLU A 56 -3.26 2.79 3.63
N ARG A 57 -4.42 2.28 3.20
CA ARG A 57 -5.66 2.35 3.96
C ARG A 57 -5.54 1.58 5.27
N LYS A 58 -5.11 0.31 5.21
CA LYS A 58 -4.89 -0.51 6.41
C LYS A 58 -3.85 0.09 7.34
N TRP A 59 -2.74 0.60 6.79
CA TRP A 59 -1.72 1.24 7.59
C TRP A 59 -2.27 2.46 8.35
N ARG A 60 -3.08 3.30 7.68
CA ARG A 60 -3.76 4.43 8.32
C ARG A 60 -4.76 3.99 9.39
N GLU A 61 -5.53 2.95 9.14
CA GLU A 61 -6.46 2.37 10.13
C GLU A 61 -5.69 1.84 11.35
N ASP A 62 -4.60 1.10 11.14
CA ASP A 62 -3.77 0.52 12.21
C ASP A 62 -3.01 1.56 13.03
N HIS A 63 -2.63 2.70 12.42
CA HIS A 63 -1.81 3.73 13.05
C HIS A 63 -2.61 4.99 13.44
N ALA A 64 -3.91 5.01 13.22
CA ALA A 64 -4.75 6.17 13.50
C ALA A 64 -4.67 6.60 14.97
N ASP A 65 -4.76 5.64 15.89
CA ASP A 65 -4.69 5.91 17.34
C ASP A 65 -3.30 6.42 17.76
N PHE A 66 -2.23 5.84 17.19
CA PHE A 66 -0.86 6.28 17.44
C PHE A 66 -0.62 7.70 16.93
N ILE A 67 -1.05 7.99 15.69
CA ILE A 67 -0.94 9.32 15.10
C ILE A 67 -1.76 10.33 15.90
N SER A 68 -2.97 9.98 16.33
CA SER A 68 -3.82 10.84 17.15
C SER A 68 -3.17 11.15 18.50
N ALA A 69 -2.65 10.14 19.20
CA ALA A 69 -1.95 10.32 20.47
C ALA A 69 -0.69 11.19 20.30
N TYR A 70 0.10 10.92 19.28
CA TYR A 70 1.30 11.70 18.97
C TYR A 70 0.97 13.15 18.63
N ASN A 71 -0.05 13.39 17.80
CA ASN A 71 -0.50 14.73 17.45
C ASN A 71 -0.99 15.49 18.69
N ALA A 72 -1.73 14.84 19.60
CA ALA A 72 -2.18 15.45 20.85
C ALA A 72 -0.99 15.85 21.75
N THR A 73 0.06 15.03 21.81
CA THR A 73 1.30 15.39 22.52
C THR A 73 1.98 16.61 21.89
N ILE A 74 2.10 16.67 20.57
CA ILE A 74 2.68 17.84 19.88
C ILE A 74 1.83 19.10 20.07
N GLU A 75 0.49 18.98 20.11
CA GLU A 75 -0.40 20.11 20.34
C GLU A 75 -0.31 20.64 21.78
N ALA A 76 -0.09 19.75 22.76
CA ALA A 76 0.04 20.09 24.17
C ALA A 76 1.43 20.60 24.55
N GLU A 77 2.48 20.00 24.01
CA GLU A 77 3.88 20.23 24.42
C GLU A 77 4.67 21.08 23.41
N GLY A 78 4.12 21.32 22.21
CA GLY A 78 4.82 21.96 21.11
C GLY A 78 5.77 20.99 20.40
N LEU A 79 6.47 21.49 19.38
CA LEU A 79 7.47 20.69 18.65
C LEU A 79 8.74 20.54 19.52
N PRO A 80 9.18 19.33 19.87
CA PRO A 80 10.30 19.12 20.81
C PRO A 80 11.64 19.74 20.40
N LEU A 81 11.80 20.09 19.12
CA LEU A 81 13.03 20.63 18.55
C LEU A 81 12.83 22.03 17.94
N ASP A 82 11.71 22.70 18.22
CA ASP A 82 11.43 24.02 17.64
C ASP A 82 12.44 25.08 18.09
N GLU A 83 12.95 24.96 19.33
CA GLU A 83 13.99 25.84 19.89
C GLU A 83 15.34 25.75 19.15
N TRP A 84 15.55 24.71 18.33
CA TRP A 84 16.81 24.47 17.62
C TRP A 84 16.67 24.61 16.10
N ARG A 85 15.49 25.02 15.60
CA ARG A 85 15.28 25.31 14.18
C ARG A 85 16.03 26.58 13.79
N SER A 86 17.18 26.40 13.14
CA SER A 86 17.89 27.49 12.45
C SER A 86 17.37 27.57 11.00
N PHE A 87 17.05 28.79 10.53
CA PHE A 87 16.55 29.08 9.19
C PHE A 87 17.67 29.11 8.14
#